data_AF-A0A0G4FXV4-F1
#
_entry.id   AF-A0A0G4FXV4-F1
#
_cell.length_a   1.000
_cell.length_b   1.000
_cell.length_c   1.000
_cell.angle_alpha   90.00
_cell.angle_beta   90.00
_cell.angle_gamma   90.00
#
_symmetry.space_group_name_H-M   'P 1'
#
loop_
_entity.id
_entity.type
_entity.pdbx_description
1 polymer ?
#
loop_
_entity_poly.entity_id
_entity_poly.type
_entity_poly.pdbx_seq_one_letter_code
_entity_poly.pdbx_strand_id
1 'polypeptide(L)'
;MTSVWPVLLKYLSRNVALILLVSVFGEAASIEKLEHGEGWSSDPVYDILTVGIDRCDIPRLEIPFECVYKLGGLLSRETEREDSGDETAVPSSATSPGCGRKELHGLDPHHPPSTPVVFSVSPPKLLEGEENGASSKLPSFSDLTKKESLLKKYGDVEVILSTANTFSHEKVKKSFREYVDVHVSAEAKRGKEGLVDSLLNTPATDVLYKFGDNYMGWEDLLGKYERPQLYGGQEGALSFGVGGSGSGVPFHEHGAVFAEVFHGQKRWFFSPPDKEPQFEPDVTSFRWFHDHVQQSDKDGEAREETEGGMERRRQVAVEGEANEKRDAEGEDKGSVREWSLRLPPGVTTCTCRPGGEILWIPDRWWHATLNVGETVFLSDFV
;
A
#
# COMPACT_ATOMS: atom_id res chain seq x y z
N MET A 1 0.07 -0.73 68.48
CA MET A 1 -0.60 -0.62 67.18
C MET A 1 0.10 0.51 66.42
N THR A 2 1.26 0.29 65.79
CA THR A 2 1.45 -0.15 64.37
C THR A 2 0.71 0.79 63.41
N SER A 3 1.41 1.72 62.74
CA SER A 3 1.92 1.59 61.35
C SER A 3 0.81 1.88 60.31
N VAL A 4 0.95 2.55 59.18
CA VAL A 4 2.06 2.81 58.24
C VAL A 4 1.64 4.02 57.39
N TRP A 5 2.43 5.08 57.32
CA TRP A 5 2.55 5.99 56.17
C TRP A 5 4.00 6.50 56.25
N PRO A 6 4.92 6.05 55.36
CA PRO A 6 4.98 6.58 54.00
C PRO A 6 5.61 5.63 52.95
N VAL A 7 4.87 5.10 51.96
CA VAL A 7 5.49 4.42 50.78
C VAL A 7 4.81 4.70 49.42
N LEU A 8 3.65 5.36 49.35
CA LEU A 8 2.89 5.46 48.09
C LEU A 8 3.26 6.62 47.15
N LEU A 9 4.44 7.24 47.30
CA LEU A 9 4.91 8.34 46.42
C LEU A 9 6.24 8.07 45.71
N LYS A 10 6.73 6.81 45.73
CA LYS A 10 7.96 6.40 45.01
C LYS A 10 7.74 5.41 43.86
N TYR A 11 6.49 5.07 43.54
CA TYR A 11 6.14 4.08 42.50
C TYR A 11 5.10 4.56 41.48
N LEU A 12 5.04 5.87 41.22
CA LEU A 12 4.36 6.39 40.04
C LEU A 12 5.44 6.77 39.02
N SER A 13 5.52 5.98 37.96
CA SER A 13 6.33 6.30 36.78
C SER A 13 5.91 7.66 36.22
N ARG A 14 6.86 8.39 35.61
CA ARG A 14 6.70 9.77 35.10
C ARG A 14 5.50 9.97 34.15
N ASN A 15 4.83 8.90 33.71
CA ASN A 15 3.70 8.93 32.79
C ASN A 15 2.32 9.08 33.46
N VAL A 16 2.17 8.80 34.77
CA VAL A 16 0.85 8.93 35.45
C VAL A 16 0.61 10.35 35.98
N ALA A 17 1.68 11.10 36.27
CA ALA A 17 1.56 12.50 36.69
C ALA A 17 1.07 13.44 35.57
N LEU A 18 1.24 13.06 34.30
CA LEU A 18 0.76 13.84 33.16
C LEU A 18 -0.76 13.71 32.94
N ILE A 19 -1.36 12.59 33.36
CA ILE A 19 -2.79 12.30 33.12
C ILE A 19 -3.68 12.96 34.17
N LEU A 20 -3.18 13.23 35.38
CA LEU A 20 -3.96 13.85 36.46
C LEU A 20 -3.96 15.39 36.45
N LEU A 21 -3.14 16.04 35.62
CA LEU A 21 -3.12 17.50 35.50
C LEU A 21 -4.14 18.03 34.48
N VAL A 22 -4.71 17.17 33.62
CA VAL A 22 -5.69 17.57 32.58
C VAL A 22 -7.12 17.69 33.13
N SER A 23 -7.40 17.19 34.34
CA SER A 23 -8.76 17.12 34.89
C SER A 23 -9.15 18.24 35.87
N VAL A 24 -8.30 19.25 36.09
CA VAL A 24 -8.60 20.36 37.05
C VAL A 24 -8.62 21.76 36.42
N PHE A 25 -8.12 21.95 35.19
CA PHE A 25 -8.26 23.21 34.47
C PHE A 25 -9.07 23.00 33.20
N GLY A 26 -10.35 23.35 33.28
CA GLY A 26 -11.24 23.44 32.12
C GLY A 26 -10.84 24.63 31.24
N GLU A 27 -9.92 24.40 30.33
CA GLU A 27 -9.80 25.15 29.09
C GLU A 27 -9.91 24.15 27.94
N ALA A 28 -10.93 24.32 27.11
CA ALA A 28 -11.04 23.59 25.86
C ALA A 28 -9.80 23.93 25.03
N ALA A 29 -8.84 23.01 24.98
CA ALA A 29 -7.72 23.10 24.06
C ALA A 29 -8.31 23.12 22.65
N SER A 30 -8.32 24.31 22.05
CA SER A 30 -8.45 24.48 20.62
C SER A 30 -7.40 23.57 19.97
N ILE A 31 -7.86 22.55 19.25
CA ILE A 31 -7.00 21.78 18.35
C ILE A 31 -6.41 22.82 17.39
N GLU A 32 -5.16 23.23 17.63
CA GLU A 32 -4.40 24.02 16.67
C GLU A 32 -4.48 23.28 15.33
N LYS A 33 -4.89 24.00 14.28
CA LYS A 33 -4.79 23.50 12.91
C LYS A 33 -3.31 23.17 12.68
N LEU A 34 -2.98 21.89 12.81
CA LEU A 34 -1.68 21.35 12.48
C LEU A 34 -1.36 21.76 11.05
N GLU A 35 -0.24 22.47 10.86
CA GLU A 35 0.26 22.80 9.53
C GLU A 35 0.59 21.48 8.83
N HIS A 36 -0.21 21.13 7.81
CA HIS A 36 -0.01 19.96 6.99
C HIS A 36 1.20 20.22 6.09
N GLY A 37 2.17 19.30 6.07
CA GLY A 37 3.17 19.29 5.00
C GLY A 37 2.46 19.23 3.64
N GLU A 38 2.99 19.96 2.66
CA GLU A 38 2.43 20.02 1.31
C GLU A 38 2.55 18.64 0.64
N GLY A 39 1.45 17.89 0.56
CA GLY A 39 1.32 16.65 -0.18
C GLY A 39 1.35 15.35 0.64
N TRP A 40 1.09 14.25 -0.06
CA TRP A 40 1.30 12.90 0.45
C TRP A 40 2.81 12.62 0.52
N SER A 41 3.31 12.18 1.67
CA SER A 41 4.73 11.84 1.82
C SER A 41 5.06 10.61 0.97
N SER A 42 5.83 10.80 -0.11
CA SER A 42 6.39 9.70 -0.91
C SER A 42 7.58 9.02 -0.26
N ASP A 43 8.19 9.68 0.73
CA ASP A 43 9.39 9.15 1.37
C ASP A 43 9.03 7.89 2.15
N PRO A 44 9.69 6.76 1.85
CA PRO A 44 9.58 5.59 2.68
C PRO A 44 10.10 5.99 4.05
N VAL A 45 9.23 5.94 5.06
CA VAL A 45 9.60 6.36 6.42
C VAL A 45 10.73 5.47 6.98
N TYR A 46 10.93 4.29 6.38
CA TYR A 46 11.93 3.30 6.77
C TYR A 46 12.72 2.78 5.56
N ASP A 47 14.04 2.73 5.68
CA ASP A 47 14.91 2.14 4.65
C ASP A 47 14.57 0.67 4.39
N ILE A 48 14.07 -0.05 5.41
CA ILE A 48 13.68 -1.45 5.24
C ILE A 48 12.53 -1.63 4.24
N LEU A 49 11.62 -0.65 4.10
CA LEU A 49 10.53 -0.72 3.13
C LEU A 49 11.02 -0.65 1.68
N THR A 50 12.20 -0.07 1.44
CA THR A 50 12.76 0.02 0.08
C THR A 50 13.54 -1.21 -0.34
N VAL A 51 13.79 -2.16 0.58
CA VAL A 51 14.46 -3.43 0.27
C VAL A 51 13.65 -4.17 -0.80
N GLY A 52 14.30 -4.44 -1.93
CA GLY A 52 13.68 -5.11 -3.08
C GLY A 52 12.53 -4.34 -3.74
N ILE A 53 12.43 -3.01 -3.58
CA ILE A 53 11.30 -2.21 -4.11
C ILE A 53 11.14 -2.31 -5.63
N ASP A 54 12.24 -2.48 -6.36
CA ASP A 54 12.23 -2.61 -7.82
C ASP A 54 12.00 -4.04 -8.32
N ARG A 55 11.92 -5.01 -7.40
CA ARG A 55 11.62 -6.41 -7.75
C ARG A 55 10.17 -6.52 -8.20
N CYS A 56 9.96 -7.03 -9.41
CA CYS A 56 8.67 -7.43 -9.93
C CYS A 56 8.82 -8.79 -10.60
N ASP A 57 8.21 -9.81 -10.00
CA ASP A 57 8.30 -11.20 -10.43
C ASP A 57 7.15 -11.60 -11.38
N ILE A 58 6.17 -10.70 -11.58
CA ILE A 58 5.03 -10.90 -12.50
C ILE A 58 5.23 -10.11 -13.79
N PRO A 59 4.57 -10.49 -14.90
CA PRO A 59 4.68 -9.77 -16.16
C PRO A 59 4.25 -8.31 -16.03
N ARG A 60 5.04 -7.41 -16.64
CA ARG A 60 4.67 -6.02 -16.89
C ARG A 60 4.47 -5.82 -18.39
N LEU A 61 3.28 -5.40 -18.80
CA LEU A 61 2.88 -5.22 -20.20
C LEU A 61 2.64 -3.75 -20.48
N GLU A 62 3.29 -3.20 -21.50
CA GLU A 62 3.01 -1.86 -21.99
C GLU A 62 1.72 -1.87 -22.82
N ILE A 63 0.78 -0.97 -22.51
CA ILE A 63 -0.52 -0.90 -23.16
C ILE A 63 -0.93 0.56 -23.44
N PRO A 64 -1.51 0.87 -24.60
CA PRO A 64 -2.10 2.18 -24.87
C PRO A 64 -3.31 2.49 -23.97
N PHE A 65 -3.41 3.74 -23.49
CA PHE A 65 -4.59 4.24 -22.75
C PHE A 65 -5.91 3.89 -23.44
N GLU A 66 -5.96 4.06 -24.77
CA GLU A 66 -7.13 3.78 -25.60
C GLU A 66 -7.55 2.31 -25.54
N CYS A 67 -6.60 1.39 -25.38
CA CYS A 67 -6.92 -0.02 -25.20
C CYS A 67 -7.55 -0.24 -23.82
N VAL A 68 -6.97 0.30 -22.75
CA VAL A 68 -7.49 0.07 -21.39
C VAL A 68 -8.87 0.70 -21.18
N TYR A 69 -9.05 1.95 -21.59
CA TYR A 69 -10.21 2.74 -21.16
C TYR A 69 -11.26 2.96 -22.25
N LYS A 70 -10.97 2.65 -23.53
CA LYS A 70 -11.90 2.88 -24.65
C LYS A 70 -12.25 1.64 -25.48
N LEU A 71 -11.71 0.45 -25.15
CA LEU A 71 -12.02 -0.81 -25.89
C LEU A 71 -13.47 -1.29 -25.74
N GLY A 72 -14.17 -0.94 -24.65
CA GLY A 72 -15.52 -1.45 -24.35
C GLY A 72 -16.59 -1.19 -25.43
N GLY A 73 -16.40 -0.18 -26.28
CA GLY A 73 -17.31 0.13 -27.39
C GLY A 73 -17.04 -0.64 -28.70
N LEU A 74 -15.94 -1.39 -28.80
CA LEU A 74 -15.53 -2.09 -30.02
C LEU A 74 -15.93 -3.57 -30.02
N LEU A 75 -15.82 -4.25 -28.88
CA LEU A 75 -16.09 -5.69 -28.74
C LEU A 75 -17.59 -6.02 -28.74
N SER A 76 -18.41 -5.11 -28.22
CA SER A 76 -19.88 -5.21 -28.23
C SER A 76 -20.48 -5.15 -29.65
N ARG A 77 -19.73 -4.66 -30.65
CA ARG A 77 -20.15 -4.65 -32.06
C ARG A 77 -19.75 -5.89 -32.85
N GLU A 78 -18.79 -6.68 -32.36
CA GLU A 78 -18.39 -7.94 -33.00
C GLU A 78 -19.32 -9.09 -32.60
N THR A 79 -19.75 -9.14 -31.33
CA THR A 79 -20.67 -10.17 -30.82
C THR A 79 -22.10 -10.06 -31.35
N GLU A 80 -22.61 -8.87 -31.65
CA GLU A 80 -23.93 -8.70 -32.29
C GLU A 80 -23.96 -9.18 -33.76
N ARG A 81 -22.81 -9.42 -34.39
CA ARG A 81 -22.72 -9.68 -35.83
C ARG A 81 -22.48 -11.14 -36.20
N GLU A 82 -21.95 -11.95 -35.29
CA GLU A 82 -21.85 -13.41 -35.48
C GLU A 82 -23.23 -14.08 -35.64
N ASP A 83 -24.29 -13.46 -35.11
CA ASP A 83 -25.67 -13.96 -35.21
C ASP A 83 -26.39 -13.54 -36.51
N SER A 84 -25.74 -12.75 -37.39
CA SER A 84 -26.39 -12.13 -38.56
C SER A 84 -26.05 -12.72 -39.94
N GLY A 85 -25.09 -13.65 -40.02
CA GLY A 85 -24.88 -14.50 -41.22
C GLY A 85 -24.60 -13.80 -42.56
N ASP A 86 -24.20 -12.52 -42.57
CA ASP A 86 -24.00 -11.76 -43.82
C ASP A 86 -22.53 -11.73 -44.25
N GLU A 87 -22.15 -12.60 -45.19
CA GLU A 87 -20.86 -12.61 -45.89
C GLU A 87 -20.79 -11.46 -46.92
N THR A 88 -20.63 -10.22 -46.47
CA THR A 88 -20.16 -9.14 -47.36
C THR A 88 -18.85 -8.56 -46.83
N ALA A 89 -17.81 -8.75 -47.65
CA ALA A 89 -16.44 -8.38 -47.34
C ALA A 89 -16.22 -6.85 -47.26
N VAL A 90 -15.22 -6.48 -46.44
CA VAL A 90 -14.40 -5.23 -46.39
C VAL A 90 -14.78 -4.22 -45.26
N PRO A 91 -13.83 -3.56 -44.52
CA PRO A 91 -12.35 -3.64 -44.48
C PRO A 91 -11.76 -4.08 -43.12
N SER A 92 -10.52 -4.55 -43.14
CA SER A 92 -9.70 -5.00 -42.00
C SER A 92 -9.19 -3.85 -41.08
N SER A 93 -10.01 -2.86 -40.75
CA SER A 93 -9.52 -1.62 -40.10
C SER A 93 -10.29 -1.17 -38.86
N ALA A 94 -11.11 -2.03 -38.24
CA ALA A 94 -11.75 -1.71 -36.96
C ALA A 94 -10.83 -1.94 -35.75
N THR A 95 -9.54 -1.63 -35.86
CA THR A 95 -8.67 -1.48 -34.70
C THR A 95 -8.86 -0.07 -34.17
N SER A 96 -9.12 0.12 -32.86
CA SER A 96 -9.04 1.45 -32.24
C SER A 96 -7.72 2.13 -32.67
N PRO A 97 -7.70 3.43 -33.03
CA PRO A 97 -6.47 4.10 -33.43
C PRO A 97 -5.42 3.98 -32.33
N GLY A 98 -4.49 3.03 -32.49
CA GLY A 98 -3.43 2.78 -31.51
C GLY A 98 -3.48 1.43 -30.77
N CYS A 99 -4.51 0.59 -30.94
CA CYS A 99 -4.52 -0.78 -30.41
C CYS A 99 -4.21 -1.76 -31.54
N GLY A 100 -2.94 -2.10 -31.73
CA GLY A 100 -2.49 -3.04 -32.75
C GLY A 100 -2.90 -4.48 -32.44
N ARG A 101 -3.08 -5.31 -33.48
CA ARG A 101 -3.41 -6.74 -33.33
C ARG A 101 -2.49 -7.52 -32.38
N LYS A 102 -1.21 -7.13 -32.26
CA LYS A 102 -0.25 -7.76 -31.33
C LYS A 102 -0.48 -7.40 -29.86
N GLU A 103 -0.94 -6.18 -29.58
CA GLU A 103 -1.26 -5.71 -28.22
C GLU A 103 -2.57 -6.36 -27.74
N LEU A 104 -3.50 -6.63 -28.66
CA LEU A 104 -4.79 -7.26 -28.38
C LEU A 104 -4.73 -8.77 -28.07
N HIS A 105 -3.72 -9.50 -28.54
CA HIS A 105 -3.64 -10.97 -28.36
C HIS A 105 -3.57 -11.41 -26.88
N GLY A 106 -3.16 -10.53 -25.96
CA GLY A 106 -3.14 -10.78 -24.51
C GLY A 106 -4.25 -10.08 -23.72
N LEU A 107 -5.19 -9.44 -24.41
CA LEU A 107 -6.27 -8.62 -23.84
C LEU A 107 -7.65 -9.14 -24.26
N ASP A 108 -7.75 -10.42 -24.62
CA ASP A 108 -9.01 -11.03 -24.99
C ASP A 108 -10.00 -10.86 -23.82
N PRO A 109 -11.09 -10.10 -24.01
CA PRO A 109 -12.09 -9.88 -22.97
C PRO A 109 -12.72 -11.19 -22.46
N HIS A 110 -12.70 -12.25 -23.27
CA HIS A 110 -13.25 -13.56 -22.95
C HIS A 110 -12.22 -14.50 -22.30
N HIS A 111 -10.93 -14.16 -22.37
CA HIS A 111 -9.84 -14.96 -21.80
C HIS A 111 -8.84 -14.08 -21.06
N PRO A 112 -9.23 -13.50 -19.90
CA PRO A 112 -8.32 -12.72 -19.07
C PRO A 112 -7.09 -13.55 -18.66
N PRO A 113 -5.93 -12.90 -18.39
CA PRO A 113 -4.75 -13.57 -17.87
C PRO A 113 -5.08 -14.38 -16.61
N SER A 114 -4.59 -15.62 -16.55
CA SER A 114 -4.77 -16.51 -15.40
C SER A 114 -3.75 -16.27 -14.28
N THR A 115 -2.83 -15.31 -14.47
CA THR A 115 -1.82 -14.86 -13.50
C THR A 115 -1.89 -13.36 -13.32
N PRO A 116 -1.43 -12.80 -12.18
CA PRO A 116 -1.34 -11.36 -12.00
C PRO A 116 -0.45 -10.71 -13.06
N VAL A 117 -0.84 -9.53 -13.52
CA VAL A 117 -0.12 -8.76 -14.55
C VAL A 117 -0.20 -7.28 -14.19
N VAL A 118 0.91 -6.56 -14.37
CA VAL A 118 0.92 -5.10 -14.31
C VAL A 118 0.83 -4.55 -15.73
N PHE A 119 -0.13 -3.68 -15.97
CA PHE A 119 -0.25 -2.91 -17.20
C PHE A 119 0.39 -1.54 -17.00
N SER A 120 1.44 -1.23 -17.76
CA SER A 120 1.98 0.13 -17.88
C SER A 120 1.20 0.86 -18.96
N VAL A 121 0.31 1.76 -18.55
CA VAL A 121 -0.57 2.49 -19.45
C VAL A 121 0.12 3.74 -19.96
N SER A 122 0.43 3.76 -21.26
CA SER A 122 0.98 4.95 -21.89
C SER A 122 -0.05 6.10 -21.92
N PRO A 123 0.38 7.37 -21.80
CA PRO A 123 -0.53 8.52 -21.81
C PRO A 123 -1.43 8.56 -23.06
N PRO A 124 -2.64 9.14 -22.96
CA PRO A 124 -3.50 9.32 -24.12
C PRO A 124 -2.77 10.14 -25.20
N LYS A 125 -2.82 9.66 -26.45
CA LYS A 125 -2.30 10.45 -27.57
C LYS A 125 -3.22 11.64 -27.79
N LEU A 126 -2.68 12.86 -27.62
CA LEU A 126 -3.36 14.06 -28.07
C LEU A 126 -3.54 13.96 -29.58
N LEU A 127 -4.77 14.02 -30.07
CA LEU A 127 -5.02 14.08 -31.50
C LEU A 127 -4.52 15.44 -32.00
N GLU A 128 -3.65 15.44 -33.01
CA GLU A 128 -3.17 16.67 -33.64
C GLU A 128 -4.38 17.49 -34.14
N GLY A 129 -4.64 18.65 -33.51
CA GLY A 129 -5.74 19.55 -33.87
C GLY A 129 -6.68 19.99 -32.75
N GLU A 130 -6.60 19.40 -31.54
CA GLU A 130 -7.41 19.83 -30.37
C GLU A 130 -6.80 20.98 -29.55
N GLU A 131 -5.82 21.71 -30.09
CA GLU A 131 -5.32 22.94 -29.49
C GLU A 131 -6.05 24.16 -30.04
N ASN A 132 -7.36 24.31 -29.80
CA ASN A 132 -8.04 25.60 -30.02
C ASN A 132 -9.32 25.72 -29.19
N GLY A 133 -9.17 26.23 -27.97
CA GLY A 133 -10.27 26.65 -27.11
C GLY A 133 -9.90 26.46 -25.66
N ALA A 134 -10.12 27.47 -24.83
CA ALA A 134 -9.90 27.44 -23.39
C ALA A 134 -10.80 26.37 -22.72
N SER A 135 -10.43 25.10 -22.86
CA SER A 135 -10.96 24.02 -22.05
C SER A 135 -10.15 24.05 -20.77
N SER A 136 -10.76 24.51 -19.69
CA SER A 136 -10.27 24.22 -18.34
C SER A 136 -10.20 22.69 -18.23
N LYS A 137 -9.02 22.10 -18.47
CA LYS A 137 -8.82 20.65 -18.38
C LYS A 137 -9.34 20.23 -17.01
N LEU A 138 -10.38 19.39 -16.98
CA LEU A 138 -10.90 18.86 -15.73
C LEU A 138 -9.75 18.18 -14.98
N PRO A 139 -9.68 18.32 -13.64
CA PRO A 139 -8.63 17.70 -12.86
C PRO A 139 -8.66 16.18 -13.03
N SER A 140 -7.49 15.56 -13.16
CA SER A 140 -7.38 14.10 -13.20
C SER A 140 -7.80 13.49 -11.86
N PHE A 141 -8.08 12.18 -11.83
CA PHE A 141 -8.37 11.50 -10.56
C PHE A 141 -7.20 11.62 -9.55
N SER A 142 -5.95 11.62 -10.03
CA SER A 142 -4.77 11.88 -9.21
C SER A 142 -4.78 13.30 -8.61
N ASP A 143 -5.18 14.32 -9.38
CA ASP A 143 -5.32 15.70 -8.86
C ASP A 143 -6.42 15.82 -7.79
N LEU A 144 -7.54 15.14 -8.00
CA LEU A 144 -8.67 15.11 -7.08
C LEU A 144 -8.33 14.40 -5.76
N THR A 145 -7.38 13.47 -5.81
CA THR A 145 -6.93 12.65 -4.67
C THR A 145 -5.67 13.18 -3.97
N LYS A 146 -5.17 14.36 -4.34
CA LYS A 146 -4.13 15.07 -3.57
C LYS A 146 -4.58 15.30 -2.14
N LYS A 147 -3.63 15.31 -1.20
CA LYS A 147 -3.91 15.39 0.25
C LYS A 147 -4.73 16.63 0.59
N GLU A 148 -4.36 17.79 0.03
CA GLU A 148 -5.05 19.06 0.24
C GLU A 148 -6.46 19.01 -0.36
N SER A 149 -6.61 18.44 -1.57
CA SER A 149 -7.90 18.26 -2.24
C SER A 149 -8.84 17.42 -1.39
N LEU A 150 -8.36 16.27 -0.89
CA LEU A 150 -9.17 15.38 -0.06
C LEU A 150 -9.47 15.98 1.31
N LEU A 151 -8.48 16.51 2.02
CA LEU A 151 -8.69 17.11 3.34
C LEU A 151 -9.57 18.37 3.29
N LYS A 152 -9.52 19.16 2.21
CA LYS A 152 -10.38 20.32 2.02
C LYS A 152 -11.84 19.94 1.84
N LYS A 153 -12.11 18.87 1.08
CA LYS A 153 -13.47 18.50 0.67
C LYS A 153 -14.10 17.42 1.54
N TYR A 154 -13.31 16.43 1.94
CA TYR A 154 -13.77 15.24 2.66
C TYR A 154 -13.23 15.17 4.09
N GLY A 155 -12.45 16.15 4.56
CA GLY A 155 -11.82 16.11 5.89
C GLY A 155 -12.80 15.84 7.04
N ASP A 156 -14.02 16.38 6.96
CA ASP A 156 -15.04 16.21 8.00
C ASP A 156 -15.99 15.03 7.74
N VAL A 157 -15.81 14.31 6.63
CA VAL A 157 -16.60 13.12 6.27
C VAL A 157 -16.19 11.95 7.17
N GLU A 158 -17.16 11.23 7.71
CA GLU A 158 -16.92 10.02 8.49
C GLU A 158 -16.40 8.90 7.58
N VAL A 159 -15.32 8.25 8.01
CA VAL A 159 -14.75 7.06 7.37
C VAL A 159 -14.85 5.87 8.30
N ILE A 160 -15.10 4.71 7.71
CA ILE A 160 -15.07 3.43 8.39
C ILE A 160 -13.70 2.79 8.13
N LEU A 161 -13.04 2.43 9.22
CA LEU A 161 -11.70 1.87 9.23
C LEU A 161 -11.77 0.42 9.66
N SER A 162 -11.04 -0.43 8.95
CA SER A 162 -10.85 -1.84 9.31
C SER A 162 -9.50 -2.02 9.98
N THR A 163 -9.38 -3.07 10.79
CA THR A 163 -8.10 -3.49 11.36
C THR A 163 -7.23 -4.18 10.30
N ALA A 164 -5.90 -4.07 10.41
CA ALA A 164 -4.95 -4.65 9.45
C ALA A 164 -4.74 -6.16 9.62
N ASN A 165 -5.76 -6.88 10.08
CA ASN A 165 -5.80 -8.34 10.15
C ASN A 165 -6.83 -8.91 9.18
N THR A 166 -6.67 -10.18 8.87
CA THR A 166 -7.49 -10.88 7.86
C THR A 166 -8.98 -10.88 8.21
N PHE A 167 -9.29 -10.89 9.50
CA PHE A 167 -10.67 -11.08 9.97
C PHE A 167 -11.48 -9.77 10.15
N SER A 168 -10.83 -8.60 10.14
CA SER A 168 -11.48 -7.26 10.15
C SER A 168 -12.65 -7.14 11.15
N HIS A 169 -12.49 -7.70 12.36
CA HIS A 169 -13.58 -7.91 13.31
C HIS A 169 -14.13 -6.62 13.94
N GLU A 170 -13.35 -5.53 13.93
CA GLU A 170 -13.75 -4.25 14.51
C GLU A 170 -13.71 -3.14 13.45
N LYS A 171 -14.82 -2.38 13.39
CA LYS A 171 -14.96 -1.23 12.51
C LYS A 171 -14.90 0.03 13.36
N VAL A 172 -13.90 0.87 13.10
CA VAL A 172 -13.71 2.14 13.82
C VAL A 172 -14.16 3.29 12.93
N LYS A 173 -15.00 4.17 13.47
CA LYS A 173 -15.46 5.37 12.78
C LYS A 173 -14.68 6.59 13.24
N LYS A 174 -14.15 7.37 12.29
CA LYS A 174 -13.42 8.63 12.54
C LYS A 174 -13.75 9.62 11.43
N SER A 175 -13.48 10.92 11.64
CA SER A 175 -13.42 11.85 10.51
C SER A 175 -12.22 11.50 9.62
N PHE A 176 -12.32 11.75 8.31
CA PHE A 176 -11.20 11.51 7.40
C PHE A 176 -9.95 12.29 7.81
N ARG A 177 -10.11 13.53 8.29
CA ARG A 177 -9.01 14.35 8.81
C ARG A 177 -8.34 13.69 10.01
N GLU A 178 -9.11 13.27 11.00
CA GLU A 178 -8.57 12.57 12.17
C GLU A 178 -7.85 11.28 11.76
N TYR A 179 -8.41 10.52 10.83
CA TYR A 179 -7.74 9.33 10.29
C TYR A 179 -6.38 9.67 9.67
N VAL A 180 -6.34 10.65 8.75
CA VAL A 180 -5.10 11.06 8.10
C VAL A 180 -4.09 11.55 9.12
N ASP A 181 -4.48 12.42 10.04
CA ASP A 181 -3.57 13.06 10.99
C ASP A 181 -2.98 12.08 12.00
N VAL A 182 -3.77 11.10 12.45
CA VAL A 182 -3.41 10.18 13.54
C VAL A 182 -2.86 8.85 13.05
N HIS A 183 -3.30 8.35 11.89
CA HIS A 183 -2.97 6.99 11.43
C HIS A 183 -2.22 6.94 10.10
N VAL A 184 -2.21 8.01 9.31
CA VAL A 184 -1.47 8.06 8.03
C VAL A 184 -0.22 8.92 8.17
N SER A 185 -0.37 10.12 8.69
CA SER A 185 0.68 11.14 8.77
C SER A 185 1.38 11.24 10.12
N ALA A 186 0.82 10.66 11.19
CA ALA A 186 1.47 10.63 12.49
C ALA A 186 2.80 9.85 12.46
N GLU A 187 2.88 8.84 11.60
CA GLU A 187 4.06 8.00 11.44
C GLU A 187 5.22 8.80 10.84
N ALA A 188 4.99 9.62 9.82
CA ALA A 188 6.00 10.52 9.27
C ALA A 188 6.57 11.53 10.30
N LYS A 189 5.83 11.82 11.38
CA LYS A 189 6.19 12.84 12.39
C LYS A 189 7.00 12.31 13.58
N ARG A 190 7.09 10.99 13.80
CA ARG A 190 7.73 10.39 15.00
C ARG A 190 9.26 10.20 14.90
N GLY A 191 9.87 10.56 13.77
CA GLY A 191 11.31 10.35 13.55
C GLY A 191 11.65 8.88 13.24
N LYS A 192 12.71 8.66 12.46
CA LYS A 192 13.00 7.36 11.81
C LYS A 192 13.30 6.21 12.78
N GLU A 193 13.93 6.47 13.92
CA GLU A 193 14.48 5.41 14.79
C GLU A 193 13.48 4.78 15.76
N GLY A 194 12.48 5.53 16.27
CA GLY A 194 11.50 5.00 17.23
C GLY A 194 10.30 4.28 16.60
N LEU A 195 10.23 4.29 15.27
CA LEU A 195 9.00 4.00 14.55
C LEU A 195 8.98 2.60 13.91
N VAL A 196 10.12 2.01 13.56
CA VAL A 196 10.19 0.57 13.21
C VAL A 196 9.75 -0.26 14.40
N ASP A 197 10.29 0.04 15.59
CA ASP A 197 9.89 -0.61 16.85
C ASP A 197 8.40 -0.39 17.13
N SER A 198 7.86 0.79 16.84
CA SER A 198 6.42 1.04 16.96
C SER A 198 5.62 0.11 16.04
N LEU A 199 5.95 0.02 14.74
CA LEU A 199 5.22 -0.84 13.80
C LEU A 199 5.36 -2.34 14.13
N LEU A 200 6.54 -2.78 14.56
CA LEU A 200 6.79 -4.17 14.94
C LEU A 200 6.02 -4.61 16.19
N ASN A 201 5.75 -3.65 17.09
CA ASN A 201 5.08 -3.91 18.37
C ASN A 201 3.61 -3.46 18.39
N THR A 202 3.11 -2.82 17.32
CA THR A 202 1.69 -2.45 17.21
C THR A 202 0.87 -3.68 16.82
N PRO A 203 -0.10 -4.11 17.63
CA PRO A 203 -1.01 -5.20 17.26
C PRO A 203 -1.73 -4.92 15.95
N ALA A 204 -2.03 -5.95 15.15
CA ALA A 204 -2.75 -5.77 13.89
C ALA A 204 -4.17 -5.18 14.08
N THR A 205 -4.76 -5.38 15.27
CA THR A 205 -6.02 -4.75 15.70
C THR A 205 -5.93 -3.22 15.84
N ASP A 206 -4.73 -2.70 16.06
CA ASP A 206 -4.52 -1.27 16.36
C ASP A 206 -4.07 -0.49 15.11
N VAL A 207 -3.68 -1.21 14.05
CA VAL A 207 -3.39 -0.62 12.74
C VAL A 207 -4.69 -0.47 11.97
N LEU A 208 -5.17 0.78 11.89
CA LEU A 208 -6.40 1.13 11.18
C LEU A 208 -6.14 1.45 9.71
N TYR A 209 -6.96 0.87 8.85
CA TYR A 209 -6.83 0.95 7.40
C TYR A 209 -8.15 1.36 6.75
N LYS A 210 -8.15 2.48 6.01
CA LYS A 210 -9.28 2.86 5.16
C LYS A 210 -9.18 2.08 3.85
N PHE A 211 -10.10 1.14 3.66
CA PHE A 211 -10.23 0.34 2.45
C PHE A 211 -11.70 -0.01 2.23
N GLY A 212 -12.32 0.56 1.20
CA GLY A 212 -13.73 0.32 0.91
C GLY A 212 -14.68 1.07 1.85
N ASP A 213 -15.84 0.50 2.15
CA ASP A 213 -16.90 1.13 2.95
C ASP A 213 -17.23 2.56 2.47
N ASN A 214 -17.35 2.69 1.15
CA ASN A 214 -17.41 3.97 0.45
C ASN A 214 -18.78 4.68 0.51
N TYR A 215 -19.80 4.05 1.08
CA TYR A 215 -21.20 4.48 1.06
C TYR A 215 -21.51 5.72 1.94
N MET A 216 -20.49 6.35 2.53
CA MET A 216 -20.64 7.55 3.34
C MET A 216 -19.93 8.75 2.68
N GLY A 217 -20.46 9.23 1.55
CA GLY A 217 -20.11 10.56 1.01
C GLY A 217 -18.94 10.60 0.01
N TRP A 218 -18.50 9.44 -0.48
CA TRP A 218 -17.41 9.34 -1.46
C TRP A 218 -17.90 9.25 -2.92
N GLU A 219 -19.22 9.18 -3.14
CA GLU A 219 -19.84 8.91 -4.44
C GLU A 219 -19.44 9.95 -5.49
N ASP A 220 -19.37 11.23 -5.12
CA ASP A 220 -18.95 12.29 -6.04
C ASP A 220 -17.48 12.16 -6.45
N LEU A 221 -16.59 11.69 -5.56
CA LEU A 221 -15.19 11.44 -5.94
C LEU A 221 -15.13 10.23 -6.86
N LEU A 222 -15.74 9.11 -6.44
CA LEU A 222 -15.65 7.83 -7.12
C LEU A 222 -16.35 7.82 -8.47
N GLY A 223 -17.39 8.63 -8.65
CA GLY A 223 -18.03 8.85 -9.96
C GLY A 223 -17.14 9.56 -10.98
N LYS A 224 -15.98 10.09 -10.57
CA LYS A 224 -14.96 10.69 -11.45
C LYS A 224 -13.80 9.74 -11.77
N TYR A 225 -13.80 8.53 -11.21
CA TYR A 225 -12.81 7.51 -11.56
C TYR A 225 -13.22 6.84 -12.87
N GLU A 226 -12.30 6.83 -13.85
CA GLU A 226 -12.47 6.10 -15.09
C GLU A 226 -12.06 4.63 -14.87
N ARG A 227 -13.02 3.71 -14.97
CA ARG A 227 -12.75 2.27 -14.76
C ARG A 227 -12.07 1.65 -15.98
N PRO A 228 -11.07 0.76 -15.80
CA PRO A 228 -10.54 -0.07 -16.87
C PRO A 228 -11.67 -0.86 -17.56
N GLN A 229 -11.74 -0.78 -18.88
CA GLN A 229 -12.77 -1.45 -19.71
C GLN A 229 -12.33 -2.85 -20.18
N LEU A 230 -11.20 -3.34 -19.67
CA LEU A 230 -10.71 -4.68 -19.96
C LEU A 230 -11.60 -5.73 -19.27
N TYR A 231 -11.77 -6.90 -19.90
CA TYR A 231 -12.45 -8.07 -19.34
C TYR A 231 -13.89 -7.83 -18.84
N GLY A 232 -14.63 -6.91 -19.48
CA GLY A 232 -16.05 -6.64 -19.17
C GLY A 232 -16.29 -5.64 -18.03
N GLY A 233 -15.23 -4.94 -17.57
CA GLY A 233 -15.27 -4.05 -16.42
C GLY A 233 -16.21 -2.84 -16.55
N GLN A 234 -17.42 -2.95 -15.97
CA GLN A 234 -18.25 -1.83 -15.47
C GLN A 234 -19.22 -2.20 -14.33
N GLU A 235 -19.30 -3.45 -13.86
CA GLU A 235 -20.39 -3.86 -12.95
C GLU A 235 -20.00 -4.11 -11.48
N GLY A 236 -18.72 -4.25 -11.13
CA GLY A 236 -18.36 -4.55 -9.74
C GLY A 236 -18.08 -3.34 -8.85
N ALA A 237 -17.63 -3.60 -7.62
CA ALA A 237 -17.56 -2.61 -6.55
C ALA A 237 -16.22 -1.87 -6.52
N LEU A 238 -16.27 -0.55 -6.26
CA LEU A 238 -15.06 0.24 -6.02
C LEU A 238 -14.71 0.21 -4.54
N SER A 239 -13.43 -0.03 -4.24
CA SER A 239 -12.83 0.11 -2.92
C SER A 239 -11.75 1.19 -2.95
N PHE A 240 -12.02 2.31 -2.30
CA PHE A 240 -11.10 3.45 -2.26
C PHE A 240 -10.36 3.44 -0.94
N GLY A 241 -9.03 3.57 -1.00
CA GLY A 241 -8.18 3.44 0.15
C GLY A 241 -7.12 4.51 0.27
N VAL A 242 -6.80 4.81 1.52
CA VAL A 242 -5.71 5.69 1.94
C VAL A 242 -5.01 4.97 3.09
N GLY A 243 -3.68 4.95 3.11
CA GLY A 243 -2.95 4.35 4.22
C GLY A 243 -1.55 4.91 4.40
N GLY A 244 -1.05 4.82 5.65
CA GLY A 244 0.31 5.22 6.02
C GLY A 244 1.39 4.28 5.49
N SER A 245 2.64 4.71 5.56
CA SER A 245 3.78 3.89 5.13
C SER A 245 3.94 2.67 6.05
N GLY A 246 4.02 1.47 5.48
CA GLY A 246 4.08 0.22 6.26
C GLY A 246 2.72 -0.38 6.60
N SER A 247 1.62 0.36 6.41
CA SER A 247 0.28 -0.24 6.49
C SER A 247 -0.01 -1.17 5.31
N GLY A 248 -0.98 -2.09 5.45
CA GLY A 248 -1.29 -3.06 4.41
C GLY A 248 -2.37 -4.04 4.83
N VAL A 249 -2.71 -4.96 3.94
CA VAL A 249 -3.65 -6.06 4.18
C VAL A 249 -2.87 -7.37 4.11
N PRO A 250 -3.01 -8.28 5.08
CA PRO A 250 -2.39 -9.62 5.04
C PRO A 250 -2.89 -10.44 3.85
N PHE A 251 -2.36 -11.66 3.70
CA PHE A 251 -2.79 -12.55 2.63
C PHE A 251 -4.29 -12.88 2.73
N HIS A 252 -4.98 -12.76 1.60
CA HIS A 252 -6.38 -13.12 1.44
C HIS A 252 -6.67 -13.40 -0.04
N GLU A 253 -7.88 -13.85 -0.36
CA GLU A 253 -8.34 -14.08 -1.73
C GLU A 253 -9.78 -13.58 -1.89
N HIS A 254 -10.16 -13.26 -3.12
CA HIS A 254 -11.52 -12.90 -3.53
C HIS A 254 -11.63 -13.03 -5.06
N GLY A 255 -12.71 -12.49 -5.64
CA GLY A 255 -12.93 -12.36 -7.08
C GLY A 255 -11.83 -11.57 -7.80
N ALA A 256 -11.88 -11.52 -9.13
CA ALA A 256 -10.89 -10.76 -9.89
C ALA A 256 -10.97 -9.24 -9.58
N VAL A 257 -9.83 -8.56 -9.67
CA VAL A 257 -9.74 -7.14 -9.32
C VAL A 257 -8.72 -6.40 -10.18
N PHE A 258 -9.04 -5.17 -10.56
CA PHE A 258 -8.07 -4.17 -10.98
C PHE A 258 -7.63 -3.33 -9.79
N ALA A 259 -6.36 -2.99 -9.66
CA ALA A 259 -5.86 -2.12 -8.61
C ALA A 259 -4.92 -1.04 -9.16
N GLU A 260 -5.16 0.20 -8.75
CA GLU A 260 -4.40 1.38 -9.17
C GLU A 260 -3.88 2.16 -7.95
N VAL A 261 -2.71 2.77 -8.10
CA VAL A 261 -2.09 3.66 -7.11
C VAL A 261 -2.03 5.08 -7.68
N PHE A 262 -2.52 6.06 -6.94
CA PHE A 262 -2.52 7.48 -7.37
C PHE A 262 -1.46 8.32 -6.67
N HIS A 263 -1.10 7.94 -5.44
CA HIS A 263 -0.08 8.58 -4.60
C HIS A 263 0.63 7.50 -3.79
N GLY A 264 1.91 7.70 -3.46
CA GLY A 264 2.73 6.70 -2.77
C GLY A 264 3.13 5.53 -3.66
N GLN A 265 3.36 4.35 -3.07
CA GLN A 265 3.64 3.10 -3.80
C GLN A 265 3.00 1.94 -3.04
N LYS A 266 2.55 0.91 -3.75
CA LYS A 266 1.96 -0.28 -3.13
C LYS A 266 2.71 -1.53 -3.58
N ARG A 267 3.38 -2.19 -2.63
CA ARG A 267 3.97 -3.50 -2.85
C ARG A 267 2.92 -4.57 -2.65
N TRP A 268 2.90 -5.52 -3.59
CA TRP A 268 2.01 -6.67 -3.59
C TRP A 268 2.82 -7.94 -3.49
N PHE A 269 2.27 -8.91 -2.76
CA PHE A 269 2.77 -10.27 -2.70
C PHE A 269 1.68 -11.21 -3.22
N PHE A 270 2.04 -12.20 -4.02
CA PHE A 270 1.08 -13.11 -4.65
C PHE A 270 1.47 -14.56 -4.46
N SER A 271 0.47 -15.43 -4.34
CA SER A 271 0.62 -16.89 -4.45
C SER A 271 -0.53 -17.46 -5.29
N PRO A 272 -0.29 -18.48 -6.14
CA PRO A 272 -1.34 -19.12 -6.93
C PRO A 272 -2.49 -19.67 -6.08
N PRO A 273 -3.73 -19.77 -6.61
CA PRO A 273 -4.90 -20.24 -5.87
C PRO A 273 -4.74 -21.61 -5.22
N ASP A 274 -4.00 -22.51 -5.86
CA ASP A 274 -3.72 -23.88 -5.42
C ASP A 274 -2.54 -23.96 -4.42
N LYS A 275 -1.95 -22.81 -4.07
CA LYS A 275 -0.80 -22.72 -3.19
C LYS A 275 -1.02 -21.65 -2.14
N GLU A 276 -1.76 -21.99 -1.10
CA GLU A 276 -1.95 -21.12 0.07
C GLU A 276 -0.58 -20.73 0.67
N PRO A 277 -0.29 -19.42 0.83
CA PRO A 277 0.94 -18.97 1.45
C PRO A 277 0.91 -19.25 2.96
N GLN A 278 2.07 -19.44 3.56
CA GLN A 278 2.16 -19.48 5.03
C GLN A 278 2.19 -18.05 5.57
N PHE A 279 1.18 -17.69 6.36
CA PHE A 279 1.09 -16.40 7.05
C PHE A 279 0.24 -16.55 8.32
N GLU A 280 0.46 -15.64 9.27
CA GLU A 280 -0.37 -15.55 10.47
C GLU A 280 -1.46 -14.46 10.26
N PRO A 281 -2.75 -14.82 10.25
CA PRO A 281 -3.83 -13.88 9.88
C PRO A 281 -3.96 -12.63 10.75
N ASP A 282 -3.46 -12.68 11.98
CA ASP A 282 -3.47 -11.60 12.99
C ASP A 282 -2.15 -10.83 13.09
N VAL A 283 -1.25 -11.02 12.13
CA VAL A 283 0.01 -10.29 12.02
C VAL A 283 -0.08 -9.26 10.90
N THR A 284 0.50 -8.07 11.12
CA THR A 284 0.50 -6.99 10.12
C THR A 284 1.35 -7.37 8.91
N SER A 285 0.99 -6.86 7.72
CA SER A 285 1.80 -7.03 6.52
C SER A 285 3.23 -6.50 6.68
N PHE A 286 3.42 -5.44 7.49
CA PHE A 286 4.74 -4.93 7.82
C PHE A 286 5.56 -5.95 8.58
N ARG A 287 4.98 -6.56 9.63
CA ARG A 287 5.68 -7.54 10.45
C ARG A 287 6.04 -8.77 9.63
N TRP A 288 5.08 -9.29 8.85
CA TRP A 288 5.34 -10.39 7.93
C TRP A 288 6.47 -10.04 6.95
N PHE A 289 6.43 -8.86 6.31
CA PHE A 289 7.47 -8.42 5.40
C PHE A 289 8.84 -8.30 6.09
N HIS A 290 8.87 -7.71 7.28
CA HIS A 290 10.09 -7.53 8.07
C HIS A 290 10.75 -8.89 8.40
N ASP A 291 9.97 -9.89 8.79
CA ASP A 291 10.48 -11.24 9.10
C ASP A 291 11.10 -11.93 7.87
N HIS A 292 10.77 -11.48 6.65
CA HIS A 292 11.32 -11.97 5.38
C HIS A 292 12.45 -11.10 4.81
N VAL A 293 12.77 -9.99 5.47
CA VAL A 293 13.93 -9.17 5.13
C VAL A 293 15.12 -9.63 5.96
N GLN A 294 16.15 -10.15 5.30
CA GLN A 294 17.35 -10.68 5.95
C GLN A 294 18.54 -9.74 5.75
N GLN A 295 19.34 -9.55 6.80
CA GLN A 295 20.68 -8.97 6.70
C GLN A 295 21.65 -10.07 6.28
N SER A 296 22.40 -9.84 5.20
CA SER A 296 23.61 -10.60 4.91
C SER A 296 24.83 -9.72 5.14
N ASP A 297 25.81 -10.24 5.88
CA ASP A 297 27.18 -9.73 5.79
C ASP A 297 27.69 -10.08 4.39
N LYS A 298 28.47 -9.18 3.74
CA LYS A 298 28.96 -9.36 2.35
C LYS A 298 29.79 -10.65 2.14
N ASP A 299 30.11 -11.35 3.21
CA ASP A 299 30.79 -12.64 3.24
C ASP A 299 29.82 -13.82 3.46
N GLY A 300 28.74 -13.89 2.69
CA GLY A 300 28.08 -15.16 2.29
C GLY A 300 27.48 -16.11 3.35
N GLU A 301 27.56 -15.85 4.65
CA GLU A 301 26.94 -16.70 5.68
C GLU A 301 25.65 -16.08 6.22
N ALA A 302 24.51 -16.71 5.91
CA ALA A 302 23.26 -16.43 6.60
C ALA A 302 23.41 -16.84 8.07
N ARG A 303 23.32 -15.89 9.00
CA ARG A 303 23.25 -16.22 10.42
C ARG A 303 21.87 -16.75 10.74
N GLU A 304 21.76 -18.05 10.91
CA GLU A 304 20.63 -18.67 11.59
C GLU A 304 20.79 -18.40 13.10
N GLU A 305 19.98 -17.48 13.65
CA GLU A 305 19.97 -17.21 15.09
C GLU A 305 19.37 -18.40 15.84
N THR A 306 20.21 -19.32 16.29
CA THR A 306 19.81 -20.40 17.20
C THR A 306 19.91 -19.96 18.66
N GLU A 307 19.02 -20.48 19.52
CA GLU A 307 18.92 -20.16 20.96
C GLU A 307 20.26 -20.22 21.72
N GLY A 308 21.21 -21.04 21.24
CA GLY A 308 22.57 -21.14 21.80
C GLY A 308 23.48 -19.92 21.60
N GLY A 309 23.06 -18.94 20.79
CA GLY A 309 23.78 -17.67 20.58
C GLY A 309 23.59 -16.66 21.73
N MET A 310 22.44 -16.73 22.42
CA MET A 310 22.08 -15.78 23.49
C MET A 310 22.91 -16.00 24.77
N GLU A 311 23.24 -17.25 25.09
CA GLU A 311 24.00 -17.62 26.30
C GLU A 311 25.47 -17.15 26.24
N ARG A 312 26.08 -17.17 25.04
CA ARG A 312 27.48 -16.73 24.83
C ARG A 312 27.65 -15.22 24.98
N ARG A 313 26.65 -14.41 24.60
CA ARG A 313 26.69 -12.95 24.84
C ARG A 313 26.63 -12.61 26.33
N ARG A 314 25.95 -13.43 27.14
CA ARG A 314 25.86 -13.24 28.59
C ARG A 314 27.18 -13.49 29.30
N GLN A 315 27.99 -14.45 28.84
CA GLN A 315 29.29 -14.73 29.45
C GLN A 315 30.36 -13.69 29.09
N VAL A 316 30.35 -13.14 27.87
CA VAL A 316 31.35 -12.11 27.47
C VAL A 316 31.10 -10.76 28.15
N ALA A 317 29.86 -10.45 28.54
CA ALA A 317 29.52 -9.22 29.27
C ALA A 317 29.95 -9.22 30.75
N VAL A 318 30.42 -10.35 31.30
CA VAL A 318 30.81 -10.47 32.72
C VAL A 318 32.33 -10.38 32.93
N GLU A 319 33.16 -10.50 31.89
CA GLU A 319 34.63 -10.47 32.02
C GLU A 319 35.31 -9.29 31.30
N GLY A 320 34.56 -8.27 30.89
CA GLY A 320 35.05 -7.13 30.09
C GLY A 320 35.33 -5.81 30.84
N GLU A 321 35.19 -5.75 32.17
CA GLU A 321 35.54 -4.56 32.96
C GLU A 321 37.01 -4.58 33.39
N ALA A 322 37.96 -4.53 32.44
CA ALA A 322 39.33 -4.07 32.67
C ALA A 322 40.15 -4.03 31.36
N ASN A 323 39.99 -2.99 30.54
CA ASN A 323 41.15 -2.24 30.03
C ASN A 323 40.69 -1.04 29.21
N GLU A 324 40.92 0.15 29.76
CA GLU A 324 40.86 1.40 29.03
C GLU A 324 42.24 1.67 28.41
N LYS A 325 42.24 2.18 27.17
CA LYS A 325 43.35 2.82 26.45
C LYS A 325 44.37 1.90 25.76
N ARG A 326 44.22 1.81 24.44
CA ARG A 326 45.21 2.19 23.39
C ARG A 326 44.79 1.55 22.07
N ASP A 327 44.31 2.39 21.16
CA ASP A 327 44.89 2.60 19.81
C ASP A 327 43.82 3.25 18.94
N ALA A 328 44.05 4.53 18.66
CA ALA A 328 43.36 5.29 17.63
C ALA A 328 43.95 4.92 16.27
N GLU A 329 43.16 5.14 15.21
CA GLU A 329 43.53 5.06 13.79
C GLU A 329 43.46 3.67 13.13
N GLY A 330 42.29 3.05 13.21
CA GLY A 330 41.78 2.21 12.12
C GLY A 330 40.51 2.86 11.58
N GLU A 331 40.52 3.33 10.33
CA GLU A 331 39.28 3.61 9.60
C GLU A 331 38.44 2.31 9.62
N ASP A 332 37.38 2.29 10.43
CA ASP A 332 36.32 1.30 10.30
C ASP A 332 35.66 1.56 8.94
N LYS A 333 36.17 0.89 7.91
CA LYS A 333 35.48 0.74 6.64
C LYS A 333 34.27 -0.15 6.92
N GLY A 334 33.24 0.48 7.47
CA GLY A 334 32.01 -0.16 7.91
C GLY A 334 31.54 -1.14 6.84
N SER A 335 31.47 -2.41 7.23
CA SER A 335 30.81 -3.44 6.43
C SER A 335 29.43 -2.91 6.04
N VAL A 336 29.24 -2.58 4.76
CA VAL A 336 27.94 -2.19 4.23
C VAL A 336 27.06 -3.42 4.31
N ARG A 337 26.24 -3.49 5.36
CA ARG A 337 25.22 -4.52 5.54
C ARG A 337 24.25 -4.44 4.37
N GLU A 338 24.12 -5.54 3.63
CA GLU A 338 23.20 -5.62 2.49
C GLU A 338 21.93 -6.34 2.94
N TRP A 339 20.80 -5.65 2.80
CA TRP A 339 19.49 -6.18 3.11
C TRP A 339 18.90 -6.84 1.86
N SER A 340 18.34 -8.04 2.01
CA SER A 340 17.69 -8.75 0.91
C SER A 340 16.32 -9.26 1.32
N LEU A 341 15.36 -9.20 0.38
CA LEU A 341 14.02 -9.75 0.56
C LEU A 341 13.99 -11.22 0.13
N ARG A 342 13.80 -12.14 1.09
CA ARG A 342 13.66 -13.57 0.82
C ARG A 342 12.22 -14.02 1.04
N LEU A 343 11.49 -14.18 -0.06
CA LEU A 343 10.10 -14.63 -0.03
C LEU A 343 10.00 -16.15 0.15
N PRO A 344 8.92 -16.65 0.79
CA PRO A 344 8.65 -18.08 0.85
C PRO A 344 8.51 -18.71 -0.55
N PRO A 345 8.81 -20.01 -0.70
CA PRO A 345 8.67 -20.70 -1.98
C PRO A 345 7.24 -20.59 -2.56
N GLY A 346 7.12 -20.03 -3.76
CA GLY A 346 5.82 -19.81 -4.43
C GLY A 346 5.21 -18.43 -4.22
N VAL A 347 5.81 -17.60 -3.37
CA VAL A 347 5.40 -16.21 -3.22
C VAL A 347 6.21 -15.31 -4.16
N THR A 348 5.50 -14.54 -4.98
CA THR A 348 6.05 -13.53 -5.89
C THR A 348 5.76 -12.12 -5.39
N THR A 349 6.57 -11.13 -5.75
CA THR A 349 6.34 -9.72 -5.37
C THR A 349 6.31 -8.79 -6.57
N CYS A 350 5.58 -7.69 -6.49
CA CYS A 350 5.72 -6.55 -7.40
C CYS A 350 5.27 -5.25 -6.75
N THR A 351 5.96 -4.15 -7.04
CA THR A 351 5.57 -2.81 -6.56
C THR A 351 4.87 -2.03 -7.67
N CYS A 352 3.63 -1.62 -7.40
CA CYS A 352 2.85 -0.74 -8.26
C CYS A 352 3.06 0.73 -7.87
N ARG A 353 3.14 1.60 -8.86
CA ARG A 353 3.48 3.02 -8.76
C ARG A 353 2.44 3.90 -9.45
N PRO A 354 2.30 5.16 -9.03
CA PRO A 354 1.47 6.13 -9.71
C PRO A 354 2.03 6.47 -11.09
N GLY A 355 1.17 7.03 -11.94
CA GLY A 355 1.56 7.45 -13.29
C GLY A 355 1.19 6.47 -14.40
N GLY A 356 0.22 5.58 -14.14
CA GLY A 356 -0.36 4.71 -15.17
C GLY A 356 -0.09 3.23 -15.00
N GLU A 357 0.36 2.74 -13.85
CA GLU A 357 0.38 1.29 -13.60
C GLU A 357 -0.98 0.81 -13.07
N ILE A 358 -1.53 -0.22 -13.71
CA ILE A 358 -2.76 -0.91 -13.31
C ILE A 358 -2.42 -2.38 -13.08
N LEU A 359 -2.69 -2.88 -11.89
CA LEU A 359 -2.53 -4.30 -11.58
C LEU A 359 -3.82 -5.05 -11.88
N TRP A 360 -3.74 -6.14 -12.62
CA TRP A 360 -4.79 -7.15 -12.70
C TRP A 360 -4.45 -8.32 -11.79
N ILE A 361 -5.40 -8.72 -10.95
CA ILE A 361 -5.33 -9.91 -10.11
C ILE A 361 -6.50 -10.83 -10.53
N PRO A 362 -6.22 -12.05 -11.04
CA PRO A 362 -7.26 -12.99 -11.40
C PRO A 362 -7.97 -13.55 -10.17
N ASP A 363 -9.13 -14.17 -10.40
CA ASP A 363 -9.93 -14.81 -9.36
C ASP A 363 -9.11 -15.79 -8.50
N ARG A 364 -9.39 -15.81 -7.20
CA ARG A 364 -8.82 -16.74 -6.19
C ARG A 364 -7.31 -16.63 -5.97
N TRP A 365 -6.62 -15.64 -6.55
CA TRP A 365 -5.20 -15.46 -6.26
C TRP A 365 -5.00 -14.94 -4.84
N TRP A 366 -4.18 -15.65 -4.06
CA TRP A 366 -3.77 -15.17 -2.75
C TRP A 366 -2.91 -13.93 -2.91
N HIS A 367 -3.24 -12.87 -2.18
CA HIS A 367 -2.47 -11.65 -2.23
C HIS A 367 -2.45 -10.89 -0.91
N ALA A 368 -1.32 -10.22 -0.66
CA ALA A 368 -1.11 -9.30 0.46
C ALA A 368 -0.54 -7.97 -0.06
N THR A 369 -0.74 -6.89 0.69
CA THR A 369 -0.22 -5.57 0.30
C THR A 369 0.62 -4.93 1.39
N LEU A 370 1.55 -4.07 1.00
CA LEU A 370 2.33 -3.20 1.88
C LEU A 370 2.51 -1.83 1.22
N ASN A 371 2.03 -0.78 1.88
CA ASN A 371 2.19 0.60 1.43
C ASN A 371 3.62 1.09 1.69
N VAL A 372 4.18 1.82 0.74
CA VAL A 372 5.49 2.45 0.82
C VAL A 372 5.29 3.95 0.59
N GLY A 373 5.42 4.73 1.66
CA GLY A 373 4.93 6.11 1.72
C GLY A 373 3.42 6.20 2.01
N GLU A 374 2.92 7.43 2.15
CA GLU A 374 1.48 7.69 2.25
C GLU A 374 0.82 7.37 0.91
N THR A 375 -0.01 6.32 0.90
CA THR A 375 -0.48 5.70 -0.33
C THR A 375 -1.97 5.91 -0.50
N VAL A 376 -2.38 6.42 -1.66
CA VAL A 376 -3.77 6.50 -2.09
C VAL A 376 -3.98 5.58 -3.28
N PHE A 377 -4.98 4.73 -3.20
CA PHE A 377 -5.18 3.66 -4.17
C PHE A 377 -6.67 3.34 -4.31
N LEU A 378 -7.00 2.66 -5.39
CA LEU A 378 -8.36 2.19 -5.65
C LEU A 378 -8.30 0.78 -6.22
N SER A 379 -9.21 -0.06 -5.75
CA SER A 379 -9.43 -1.40 -6.26
C SER A 379 -10.83 -1.48 -6.87
N ASP A 380 -10.90 -2.02 -8.06
CA ASP A 380 -12.10 -2.20 -8.85
C ASP A 380 -12.35 -3.71 -9.02
N PHE A 381 -13.28 -4.23 -8.23
CA PHE A 381 -13.67 -5.64 -8.28
C PHE A 381 -14.53 -5.85 -9.52
N VAL A 382 -14.31 -6.93 -10.27
CA VAL A 382 -15.00 -7.19 -11.55
C VAL A 382 -15.79 -8.48 -11.56
#